data_AF-A0A7W7VW37-F1
#
_entry.id   AF-A0A7W7VW37-F1
#
_cell.length_a   1.000
_cell.length_b   1.000
_cell.length_c   1.000
_cell.angle_alpha   90.00
_cell.angle_beta   90.00
_cell.angle_gamma   90.00
#
_symmetry.space_group_name_H-M   'P 1'
#
loop_
_entity.id
_entity.type
_entity.pdbx_description
1 polymer ?
#
loop_
_entity_poly.entity_id
_entity_poly.type
_entity_poly.pdbx_seq_one_letter_code
_entity_poly.pdbx_strand_id
1 'polypeptide(L)'
;MAPGNPGRLTRSLAALVLLAAALLPAALELAGPAPFAVIGPANAVTDRAVPPWGGTALGPVRLRAGAPTVDIRRTGDPANRITLVLLGDGYTAGQQDLFRQQADQAWRALMDIEPFRTYQGFFNIRRVEVISPTAGILEGEGKSRRPGTPLGMHFWCEGTARLLCADENATAQYAGQGAGPQYLIALANSTEYGGAGGTGVTTLSGGSPDAGRIIQHEIGHTVGDLGDEYDSAPKDAGYPNLSNQSAEVMSRDHLKWWRWLGADSPDGGGVVGAYRSANGVYRPTADSVMRTLGGSYNLPSREAIIEQLYRRVTPLDGVSPAPGKVAGRPRLTVRPLGLTGGRQLQVEWKVDGKVVQSPAADHTWYDPAALALAPGQRVTVTATVRDTTDWVRDEAFRTQHMTRSVSWVLTG
;
A
#
# COMPACT_ATOMS: atom_id res chain seq x y z
N MET A 1 55.60 -51.87 -57.33
CA MET A 1 56.01 -50.59 -56.73
C MET A 1 55.08 -49.51 -57.26
N ALA A 2 54.19 -49.00 -56.41
CA ALA A 2 53.53 -47.70 -56.60
C ALA A 2 54.60 -46.59 -56.34
N PRO A 3 54.41 -45.29 -56.66
CA PRO A 3 53.13 -44.56 -56.56
C PRO A 3 52.87 -43.43 -57.58
N GLY A 4 51.62 -42.95 -57.55
CA GLY A 4 51.12 -41.77 -58.26
C GLY A 4 51.41 -40.44 -57.54
N ASN A 5 51.20 -39.37 -58.30
CA ASN A 5 51.38 -37.95 -58.01
C ASN A 5 49.99 -37.25 -58.13
N PRO A 6 49.82 -35.93 -57.95
CA PRO A 6 50.30 -34.97 -56.93
C PRO A 6 49.13 -34.17 -56.28
N GLY A 7 49.45 -33.32 -55.30
CA GLY A 7 48.65 -32.12 -54.96
C GLY A 7 48.79 -31.72 -53.49
N ARG A 8 49.89 -31.05 -53.10
CA ARG A 8 50.03 -29.58 -52.89
C ARG A 8 49.04 -29.01 -51.84
N LEU A 9 49.40 -28.18 -50.86
CA LEU A 9 50.63 -27.52 -50.41
C LEU A 9 50.33 -26.98 -48.98
N THR A 10 50.98 -27.53 -47.97
CA THR A 10 51.82 -26.86 -46.96
C THR A 10 51.62 -25.36 -46.64
N ARG A 11 51.55 -25.02 -45.34
CA ARG A 11 52.58 -24.32 -44.51
C ARG A 11 51.92 -23.79 -43.21
N SER A 12 52.30 -24.27 -42.02
CA SER A 12 53.40 -23.77 -41.14
C SER A 12 52.97 -22.50 -40.36
N LEU A 13 53.32 -22.22 -39.09
CA LEU A 13 54.00 -22.85 -37.96
C LEU A 13 53.93 -21.81 -36.81
N ALA A 14 53.79 -22.24 -35.54
CA ALA A 14 54.31 -21.60 -34.30
C ALA A 14 53.84 -20.15 -33.94
N ALA A 15 53.85 -19.62 -32.71
CA ALA A 15 54.18 -20.05 -31.35
C ALA A 15 53.60 -19.01 -30.35
N LEU A 16 53.34 -19.45 -29.11
CA LEU A 16 53.33 -18.77 -27.81
C LEU A 16 53.41 -17.21 -27.69
N VAL A 17 52.56 -16.60 -26.85
CA VAL A 17 52.84 -15.96 -25.53
C VAL A 17 51.62 -15.15 -25.03
N LEU A 18 51.37 -15.24 -23.72
CA LEU A 18 50.33 -14.57 -22.90
C LEU A 18 50.19 -13.04 -23.07
N LEU A 19 48.96 -12.52 -23.03
CA LEU A 19 48.61 -11.30 -22.29
C LEU A 19 47.08 -11.15 -22.09
N ALA A 20 46.71 -10.77 -20.88
CA ALA A 20 45.34 -10.61 -20.38
C ALA A 20 44.62 -9.39 -20.96
N ALA A 21 43.31 -9.51 -21.20
CA ALA A 21 42.33 -8.43 -21.02
C ALA A 21 40.92 -9.05 -20.97
N ALA A 22 40.21 -8.78 -19.88
CA ALA A 22 38.82 -9.18 -19.68
C ALA A 22 37.92 -8.59 -20.76
N LEU A 23 37.15 -9.44 -21.45
CA LEU A 23 36.06 -9.03 -22.31
C LEU A 23 34.78 -9.03 -21.47
N LEU A 24 34.25 -7.82 -21.26
CA LEU A 24 32.93 -7.54 -20.70
C LEU A 24 31.85 -8.34 -21.44
N PRO A 25 30.88 -8.98 -20.75
CA PRO A 25 29.63 -9.30 -21.41
C PRO A 25 28.86 -8.01 -21.63
N ALA A 26 28.60 -7.69 -22.90
CA ALA A 26 27.60 -6.70 -23.27
C ALA A 26 26.26 -7.11 -22.65
N ALA A 27 25.79 -6.32 -21.68
CA ALA A 27 24.44 -6.42 -21.18
C ALA A 27 23.49 -6.00 -22.32
N LEU A 28 22.78 -6.97 -22.86
CA LEU A 28 21.61 -6.73 -23.69
C LEU A 28 20.52 -6.23 -22.74
N GLU A 29 20.44 -4.92 -22.51
CA GLU A 29 19.25 -4.31 -21.92
C GLU A 29 18.08 -4.59 -22.87
N LEU A 30 17.24 -5.55 -22.50
CA LEU A 30 15.85 -5.54 -22.92
C LEU A 30 15.27 -4.22 -22.42
N ALA A 31 15.13 -3.25 -23.33
CA ALA A 31 14.40 -2.02 -23.11
C ALA A 31 12.95 -2.37 -22.74
N GLY A 32 12.70 -2.57 -21.44
CA GLY A 32 11.37 -2.55 -20.87
C GLY A 32 10.79 -1.15 -21.10
N PRO A 33 9.50 -1.03 -21.44
CA PRO A 33 8.97 0.27 -21.80
C PRO A 33 8.78 1.13 -20.54
N ALA A 34 9.04 2.44 -20.67
CA ALA A 34 9.11 3.40 -19.57
C ALA A 34 7.85 3.48 -18.68
N PRO A 35 7.98 3.83 -17.38
CA PRO A 35 6.91 3.67 -16.40
C PRO A 35 5.98 4.89 -16.31
N PHE A 36 5.03 4.78 -15.38
CA PHE A 36 3.87 5.63 -15.07
C PHE A 36 4.18 7.12 -14.97
N ALA A 37 3.16 7.97 -14.98
CA ALA A 37 3.31 9.40 -14.73
C ALA A 37 2.48 9.77 -13.50
N VAL A 38 3.10 10.41 -12.51
CA VAL A 38 2.41 11.03 -11.38
C VAL A 38 1.68 12.28 -11.85
N ILE A 39 0.44 12.48 -11.39
CA ILE A 39 -0.27 13.75 -11.53
C ILE A 39 0.01 14.62 -10.29
N GLY A 40 0.69 15.76 -10.50
CA GLY A 40 0.65 16.93 -9.61
C GLY A 40 1.91 17.23 -8.76
N PRO A 41 2.23 18.51 -8.49
CA PRO A 41 3.32 18.88 -7.58
C PRO A 41 2.96 18.60 -6.12
N ALA A 42 3.91 18.03 -5.37
CA ALA A 42 3.81 17.83 -3.93
C ALA A 42 3.83 19.18 -3.16
N ASN A 43 2.70 19.86 -3.08
CA ASN A 43 2.50 20.91 -2.10
C ASN A 43 1.35 20.52 -1.17
N ALA A 44 1.72 20.39 0.11
CA ALA A 44 0.95 19.94 1.26
C ALA A 44 0.72 18.42 1.35
N VAL A 45 1.15 17.87 2.49
CA VAL A 45 0.69 16.60 3.08
C VAL A 45 -0.83 16.67 3.18
N THR A 46 -1.51 16.32 2.10
CA THR A 46 -2.96 16.30 2.03
C THR A 46 -3.37 14.84 2.05
N ASP A 47 -4.25 14.50 3.00
CA ASP A 47 -4.82 13.17 3.10
C ASP A 47 -5.54 12.85 1.79
N ARG A 48 -5.07 11.82 1.08
CA ARG A 48 -5.64 11.36 -0.21
C ARG A 48 -6.83 10.43 -0.02
N ALA A 49 -7.12 10.01 1.22
CA ALA A 49 -8.38 9.34 1.51
C ALA A 49 -9.52 10.34 1.35
N VAL A 50 -10.63 9.91 0.75
CA VAL A 50 -11.82 10.74 0.70
C VAL A 50 -12.33 10.91 2.13
N PRO A 51 -12.36 12.14 2.68
CA PRO A 51 -12.85 12.35 4.04
C PRO A 51 -14.36 12.02 4.10
N PRO A 52 -14.89 11.60 5.27
CA PRO A 52 -16.34 11.54 5.45
C PRO A 52 -16.91 12.94 5.20
N TRP A 53 -17.84 13.08 4.25
CA TRP A 53 -18.31 14.40 3.84
C TRP A 53 -19.07 15.05 5.01
N GLY A 54 -18.52 16.12 5.57
CA GLY A 54 -19.25 17.00 6.49
C GLY A 54 -20.38 17.70 5.73
N GLY A 55 -21.61 17.48 6.16
CA GLY A 55 -22.81 17.91 5.43
C GLY A 55 -22.82 19.40 5.07
N THR A 56 -22.61 19.70 3.80
CA THR A 56 -23.18 20.88 3.15
C THR A 56 -23.95 20.42 1.91
N ALA A 57 -25.21 20.82 1.85
CA ALA A 57 -26.15 20.40 0.84
C ALA A 57 -25.68 20.82 -0.56
N LEU A 58 -25.36 19.84 -1.41
CA LEU A 58 -25.37 20.04 -2.85
C LEU A 58 -26.84 20.11 -3.28
N GLY A 59 -27.16 21.07 -4.16
CA GLY A 59 -28.49 21.29 -4.73
C GLY A 59 -29.08 20.03 -5.39
N PRO A 60 -30.33 20.07 -5.87
CA PRO A 60 -31.07 18.88 -6.26
C PRO A 60 -30.46 18.25 -7.52
N VAL A 61 -29.50 17.36 -7.34
CA VAL A 61 -28.98 16.46 -8.35
C VAL A 61 -29.92 15.26 -8.35
N ARG A 62 -30.50 14.94 -9.52
CA ARG A 62 -31.25 13.70 -9.72
C ARG A 62 -30.36 12.53 -9.30
N LEU A 63 -30.69 11.90 -8.17
CA LEU A 63 -30.10 10.64 -7.75
C LEU A 63 -30.29 9.63 -8.88
N ARG A 64 -29.23 9.34 -9.64
CA ARG A 64 -29.20 8.16 -10.50
C ARG A 64 -29.45 6.96 -9.59
N ALA A 65 -30.29 6.02 -10.03
CA ALA A 65 -30.53 4.78 -9.29
C ALA A 65 -29.18 4.20 -8.83
N GLY A 66 -29.02 4.00 -7.52
CA GLY A 66 -27.73 3.65 -6.93
C GLY A 66 -27.17 2.39 -7.58
N ALA A 67 -25.88 2.44 -7.97
CA ALA A 67 -25.19 1.26 -8.46
C ALA A 67 -25.18 0.17 -7.36
N PRO A 68 -25.44 -1.11 -7.69
CA PRO A 68 -25.37 -2.19 -6.72
C PRO A 68 -24.03 -2.15 -5.98
N THR A 69 -24.09 -2.11 -4.66
CA THR A 69 -22.93 -1.98 -3.78
C THR A 69 -22.85 -3.18 -2.86
N VAL A 70 -21.68 -3.83 -2.83
CA VAL A 70 -21.46 -5.08 -2.08
C VAL A 70 -20.19 -4.94 -1.26
N ASP A 71 -20.28 -5.15 0.05
CA ASP A 71 -19.10 -5.34 0.91
C ASP A 71 -18.57 -6.77 0.66
N ILE A 72 -17.57 -6.91 -0.23
CA ILE A 72 -16.95 -8.21 -0.57
C ILE A 72 -16.26 -8.82 0.66
N ARG A 73 -15.66 -7.97 1.51
CA ARG A 73 -14.97 -8.40 2.72
C ARG A 73 -15.13 -7.33 3.81
N ARG A 74 -15.63 -7.75 4.97
CA ARG A 74 -15.71 -6.91 6.16
C ARG A 74 -14.89 -7.53 7.29
N THR A 75 -13.80 -6.88 7.66
CA THR A 75 -12.87 -7.32 8.72
C THR A 75 -13.12 -6.64 10.06
N GLY A 76 -13.97 -5.60 10.08
CA GLY A 76 -14.35 -4.89 11.29
C GLY A 76 -15.29 -3.72 10.99
N ASP A 77 -15.55 -2.92 12.02
CA ASP A 77 -16.33 -1.68 11.90
C ASP A 77 -15.62 -0.71 10.94
N PRO A 78 -16.28 -0.19 9.89
CA PRO A 78 -15.70 0.80 9.00
C PRO A 78 -15.13 2.04 9.73
N ALA A 79 -15.63 2.38 10.92
CA ALA A 79 -15.08 3.48 11.73
C ALA A 79 -13.62 3.25 12.19
N ASN A 80 -13.16 2.01 12.21
CA ASN A 80 -11.79 1.63 12.57
C ASN A 80 -11.14 0.75 11.49
N ARG A 81 -11.55 0.94 10.23
CA ARG A 81 -11.00 0.26 9.05
C ARG A 81 -10.86 1.25 7.90
N ILE A 82 -9.90 0.99 7.03
CA ILE A 82 -9.80 1.65 5.73
C ILE A 82 -10.69 0.88 4.74
N THR A 83 -11.61 1.55 4.05
CA THR A 83 -12.43 0.88 3.04
C THR A 83 -11.84 1.12 1.65
N LEU A 84 -11.42 0.04 0.98
CA LEU A 84 -11.08 0.08 -0.45
C LEU A 84 -12.36 -0.09 -1.24
N VAL A 85 -12.75 0.94 -2.00
CA VAL A 85 -13.96 0.94 -2.83
C VAL A 85 -13.56 0.73 -4.28
N LEU A 86 -13.87 -0.43 -4.84
CA LEU A 86 -13.60 -0.79 -6.23
C LEU A 86 -14.82 -0.47 -7.10
N LEU A 87 -14.65 0.36 -8.12
CA LEU A 87 -15.69 0.77 -9.06
C LEU A 87 -15.27 0.39 -10.48
N GLY A 88 -16.20 -0.09 -11.30
CA GLY A 88 -15.94 -0.42 -12.71
C GLY A 88 -16.38 0.69 -13.65
N ASP A 89 -15.62 0.95 -14.72
CA ASP A 89 -16.05 1.80 -15.83
C ASP A 89 -15.81 1.13 -17.18
N GLY A 90 -16.71 1.35 -18.14
CA GLY A 90 -16.73 0.64 -19.42
C GLY A 90 -17.30 -0.78 -19.35
N TYR A 91 -17.86 -1.22 -18.22
CA TYR A 91 -18.52 -2.54 -18.10
C TYR A 91 -20.02 -2.39 -18.29
N THR A 92 -20.55 -2.97 -19.37
CA THR A 92 -22.00 -3.00 -19.61
C THR A 92 -22.73 -3.91 -18.61
N ALA A 93 -24.06 -3.90 -18.64
CA ALA A 93 -24.88 -4.79 -17.78
C ALA A 93 -24.52 -6.28 -17.98
N GLY A 94 -24.22 -6.70 -19.21
CA GLY A 94 -23.81 -8.08 -19.53
C GLY A 94 -22.35 -8.41 -19.17
N GLN A 95 -21.56 -7.42 -18.73
CA GLN A 95 -20.14 -7.59 -18.39
C GLN A 95 -19.87 -7.43 -16.89
N GLN A 96 -20.90 -7.35 -16.05
CA GLN A 96 -20.69 -7.20 -14.61
C GLN A 96 -19.98 -8.41 -14.00
N ASP A 97 -20.18 -9.64 -14.51
CA ASP A 97 -19.39 -10.79 -14.06
C ASP A 97 -17.90 -10.65 -14.36
N LEU A 98 -17.52 -10.05 -15.50
CA LEU A 98 -16.13 -9.75 -15.82
C LEU A 98 -15.57 -8.72 -14.84
N PHE A 99 -16.29 -7.62 -14.58
CA PHE A 99 -15.89 -6.63 -13.58
C PHE A 99 -15.68 -7.26 -12.20
N ARG A 100 -16.62 -8.11 -11.76
CA ARG A 100 -16.54 -8.80 -10.47
C ARG A 100 -15.25 -9.61 -10.37
N GLN A 101 -14.91 -10.38 -11.40
CA GLN A 101 -13.70 -11.20 -11.45
C GLN A 101 -12.43 -10.34 -11.42
N GLN A 102 -12.37 -9.27 -12.20
CA GLN A 102 -11.20 -8.39 -12.27
C GLN A 102 -11.02 -7.55 -11.00
N ALA A 103 -12.11 -7.06 -10.40
CA ALA A 103 -12.07 -6.43 -9.07
C ALA A 103 -11.53 -7.43 -8.03
N ASP A 104 -11.99 -8.68 -8.08
CA ASP A 104 -11.55 -9.75 -7.22
C ASP A 104 -10.06 -10.10 -7.38
N GLN A 105 -9.56 -10.10 -8.61
CA GLN A 105 -8.14 -10.28 -8.90
C GLN A 105 -7.31 -9.10 -8.35
N ALA A 106 -7.76 -7.87 -8.59
CA ALA A 106 -7.06 -6.66 -8.17
C ALA A 106 -6.92 -6.57 -6.64
N TRP A 107 -8.02 -6.69 -5.89
CA TRP A 107 -7.92 -6.57 -4.43
C TRP A 107 -7.14 -7.74 -3.82
N ARG A 108 -7.24 -8.96 -4.37
CA ARG A 108 -6.45 -10.10 -3.88
C ARG A 108 -4.97 -9.92 -4.15
N ALA A 109 -4.59 -9.44 -5.33
CA ALA A 109 -3.20 -9.14 -5.67
C ALA A 109 -2.61 -8.09 -4.72
N LEU A 110 -3.36 -7.04 -4.39
CA LEU A 110 -2.94 -6.06 -3.38
C LEU A 110 -2.74 -6.70 -2.00
N MET A 111 -3.66 -7.56 -1.58
CA MET A 111 -3.58 -8.22 -0.28
C MET A 111 -2.48 -9.30 -0.22
N ASP A 112 -1.79 -9.60 -1.33
CA ASP A 112 -0.71 -10.59 -1.39
C ASP A 112 0.70 -9.99 -1.26
N ILE A 113 0.82 -8.65 -1.26
CA ILE A 113 2.12 -7.97 -1.09
C ILE A 113 2.25 -7.35 0.31
N GLU A 114 3.46 -7.35 0.88
CA GLU A 114 3.73 -6.67 2.16
C GLU A 114 3.87 -5.16 2.00
N PRO A 115 3.29 -4.33 2.88
CA PRO A 115 2.73 -4.71 4.18
C PRO A 115 1.23 -5.05 4.16
N PHE A 116 0.54 -4.82 3.03
CA PHE A 116 -0.91 -5.06 2.93
C PHE A 116 -1.30 -6.49 3.32
N ARG A 117 -0.46 -7.48 3.01
CA ARG A 117 -0.64 -8.89 3.38
C ARG A 117 -0.64 -9.14 4.89
N THR A 118 0.26 -8.53 5.66
CA THR A 118 0.21 -8.65 7.13
C THR A 118 -0.98 -7.87 7.71
N TYR A 119 -1.25 -6.68 7.16
CA TYR A 119 -2.25 -5.74 7.68
C TYR A 119 -3.63 -5.87 7.04
N GLN A 120 -3.95 -6.97 6.35
CA GLN A 120 -5.25 -7.11 5.66
C GLN A 120 -6.46 -6.92 6.58
N GLY A 121 -6.30 -7.22 7.87
CA GLY A 121 -7.33 -7.01 8.90
C GLY A 121 -7.71 -5.55 9.10
N PHE A 122 -6.95 -4.60 8.54
CA PHE A 122 -7.18 -3.16 8.67
C PHE A 122 -8.10 -2.64 7.55
N PHE A 123 -8.40 -3.48 6.57
CA PHE A 123 -9.16 -3.10 5.39
C PHE A 123 -10.53 -3.77 5.32
N ASN A 124 -11.53 -2.99 4.92
CA ASN A 124 -12.76 -3.49 4.34
C ASN A 124 -12.69 -3.35 2.82
N ILE A 125 -13.30 -4.27 2.08
CA ILE A 125 -13.36 -4.27 0.62
C ILE A 125 -14.80 -4.11 0.19
N ARG A 126 -15.07 -3.06 -0.57
CA ARG A 126 -16.38 -2.76 -1.14
C ARG A 126 -16.28 -2.70 -2.66
N ARG A 127 -17.27 -3.24 -3.36
CA ARG A 127 -17.42 -3.11 -4.81
C ARG A 127 -18.69 -2.37 -5.15
N VAL A 128 -18.59 -1.47 -6.14
CA VAL A 128 -19.71 -0.70 -6.69
C VAL A 128 -19.82 -1.04 -8.18
N GLU A 129 -20.93 -1.69 -8.54
CA GLU A 129 -21.19 -2.23 -9.88
C GLU A 129 -21.83 -1.15 -10.77
N VAL A 130 -21.00 -0.23 -11.24
CA VAL A 130 -21.45 0.87 -12.10
C VAL A 130 -21.68 0.35 -13.52
N ILE A 131 -22.93 0.44 -13.99
CA ILE A 131 -23.32 -0.03 -15.33
C ILE A 131 -23.00 1.05 -16.37
N SER A 132 -22.08 0.74 -17.28
CA SER A 132 -21.75 1.62 -18.41
C SER A 132 -22.67 1.37 -19.61
N PRO A 133 -23.05 2.42 -20.37
CA PRO A 133 -23.90 2.28 -21.56
C PRO A 133 -23.14 1.68 -22.76
N THR A 134 -21.82 1.74 -22.74
CA THR A 134 -20.93 1.21 -23.78
C THR A 134 -19.86 0.32 -23.14
N ALA A 135 -19.44 -0.70 -23.89
CA ALA A 135 -18.28 -1.51 -23.50
C ALA A 135 -16.99 -0.75 -23.80
N GLY A 136 -16.01 -0.84 -22.91
CA GLY A 136 -14.71 -0.20 -23.07
C GLY A 136 -14.68 1.27 -22.67
N ILE A 137 -13.47 1.83 -22.73
CA ILE A 137 -13.16 3.24 -22.46
C ILE A 137 -12.46 3.88 -23.66
N LEU A 138 -12.11 5.17 -23.58
CA LEU A 138 -11.31 5.82 -24.62
C LEU A 138 -9.83 5.44 -24.47
N GLU A 139 -9.28 4.77 -25.48
CA GLU A 139 -7.87 4.30 -25.51
C GLU A 139 -6.98 5.08 -26.47
N GLY A 140 -7.56 5.79 -27.46
CA GLY A 140 -6.81 6.51 -28.49
C GLY A 140 -6.51 7.97 -28.14
N GLU A 141 -5.43 8.50 -28.74
CA GLU A 141 -5.08 9.92 -28.67
C GLU A 141 -6.12 10.75 -29.46
N GLY A 142 -6.90 11.58 -28.78
CA GLY A 142 -7.81 12.50 -29.44
C GLY A 142 -8.96 13.02 -28.57
N LYS A 143 -9.42 14.24 -28.88
CA LYS A 143 -10.64 14.84 -28.31
C LYS A 143 -11.92 14.28 -28.95
N SER A 144 -11.89 13.09 -29.53
CA SER A 144 -13.12 12.42 -29.96
C SER A 144 -14.03 12.29 -28.72
N ARG A 145 -15.34 12.52 -28.90
CA ARG A 145 -16.32 12.54 -27.80
C ARG A 145 -15.99 11.40 -26.84
N ARG A 146 -15.56 11.74 -25.62
CA ARG A 146 -15.34 10.78 -24.53
C ARG A 146 -16.52 9.82 -24.58
N PRO A 147 -16.33 8.49 -24.75
CA PRO A 147 -17.43 7.56 -24.58
C PRO A 147 -18.05 7.92 -23.24
N GLY A 148 -19.37 8.11 -23.21
CA GLY A 148 -20.10 8.59 -22.04
C GLY A 148 -20.15 7.52 -20.96
N THR A 149 -18.98 7.07 -20.49
CA THR A 149 -18.84 6.11 -19.42
C THR A 149 -19.10 6.82 -18.09
N PRO A 150 -19.78 6.17 -17.14
CA PRO A 150 -20.16 6.77 -15.87
C PRO A 150 -19.04 7.45 -15.07
N LEU A 151 -17.82 6.90 -15.09
CA LEU A 151 -16.66 7.46 -14.38
C LEU A 151 -15.73 8.25 -15.31
N GLY A 152 -16.08 8.39 -16.59
CA GLY A 152 -15.31 9.16 -17.57
C GLY A 152 -13.88 8.65 -17.78
N MET A 153 -13.63 7.35 -17.57
CA MET A 153 -12.28 6.80 -17.67
C MET A 153 -11.72 6.89 -19.09
N HIS A 154 -10.44 7.26 -19.21
CA HIS A 154 -9.74 7.37 -20.49
C HIS A 154 -8.22 7.37 -20.33
N PHE A 155 -7.53 6.88 -21.36
CA PHE A 155 -6.08 6.98 -21.54
C PHE A 155 -5.65 8.33 -22.12
N TRP A 156 -4.33 8.50 -22.33
CA TRP A 156 -3.72 9.71 -22.90
C TRP A 156 -3.94 10.98 -22.06
N CYS A 157 -4.13 10.81 -20.76
CA CYS A 157 -4.15 11.94 -19.85
C CYS A 157 -2.83 12.71 -19.90
N GLU A 158 -2.93 14.03 -19.94
CA GLU A 158 -1.77 14.94 -19.97
C GLU A 158 -0.77 14.65 -21.12
N GLY A 159 -1.22 13.94 -22.17
CA GLY A 159 -0.38 13.53 -23.29
C GLY A 159 0.43 12.25 -23.04
N THR A 160 0.22 11.55 -21.92
CA THR A 160 0.89 10.30 -21.59
C THR A 160 0.01 9.10 -21.93
N ALA A 161 0.43 8.30 -22.91
CA ALA A 161 -0.36 7.18 -23.46
C ALA A 161 -0.94 6.22 -22.40
N ARG A 162 -0.16 5.89 -21.38
CA ARG A 162 -0.51 4.89 -20.35
C ARG A 162 -1.17 5.48 -19.12
N LEU A 163 -1.30 6.80 -19.06
CA LEU A 163 -1.91 7.48 -17.93
C LEU A 163 -3.43 7.38 -18.05
N LEU A 164 -4.03 6.69 -17.10
CA LEU A 164 -5.46 6.39 -17.05
C LEU A 164 -6.14 7.29 -16.02
N CYS A 165 -7.00 8.21 -16.45
CA CYS A 165 -7.75 9.05 -15.52
C CYS A 165 -9.17 8.55 -15.31
N ALA A 166 -9.79 9.01 -14.23
CA ALA A 166 -11.22 8.97 -13.97
C ALA A 166 -11.71 10.36 -13.55
N ASP A 167 -13.01 10.60 -13.67
CA ASP A 167 -13.66 11.75 -13.04
C ASP A 167 -13.78 11.47 -11.52
N GLU A 168 -12.96 12.17 -10.72
CA GLU A 168 -12.90 11.96 -9.28
C GLU A 168 -14.23 12.26 -8.58
N ASN A 169 -14.96 13.28 -9.03
CA ASN A 169 -16.25 13.64 -8.45
C ASN A 169 -17.32 12.60 -8.79
N ALA A 170 -17.38 12.14 -10.04
CA ALA A 170 -18.28 11.04 -10.41
C ALA A 170 -17.95 9.77 -9.62
N THR A 171 -16.67 9.44 -9.47
CA THR A 171 -16.21 8.27 -8.71
C THR A 171 -16.62 8.37 -7.24
N ALA A 172 -16.41 9.51 -6.59
CA ALA A 172 -16.85 9.75 -5.21
C ALA A 172 -18.37 9.68 -5.06
N GLN A 173 -19.13 10.23 -6.03
CA GLN A 173 -20.59 10.15 -6.02
C GLN A 173 -21.10 8.71 -6.09
N TYR A 174 -20.53 7.86 -6.95
CA TYR A 174 -20.91 6.44 -7.01
C TYR A 174 -20.42 5.65 -5.79
N ALA A 175 -19.24 5.95 -5.26
CA ALA A 175 -18.70 5.30 -4.07
C ALA A 175 -19.61 5.48 -2.84
N GLY A 176 -20.29 6.63 -2.78
CA GLY A 176 -21.14 7.01 -1.67
C GLY A 176 -20.35 7.27 -0.39
N GLN A 177 -21.07 7.53 0.70
CA GLN A 177 -20.45 7.84 1.98
C GLN A 177 -19.99 6.58 2.73
N GLY A 178 -18.94 6.73 3.53
CA GLY A 178 -18.43 5.72 4.46
C GLY A 178 -18.38 6.24 5.90
N ALA A 179 -18.44 5.34 6.88
CA ALA A 179 -18.29 5.68 8.30
C ALA A 179 -16.82 5.83 8.75
N GLY A 180 -15.88 5.64 7.83
CA GLY A 180 -14.44 5.79 8.04
C GLY A 180 -13.71 6.07 6.73
N PRO A 181 -12.36 6.07 6.73
CA PRO A 181 -11.57 6.48 5.57
C PRO A 181 -11.80 5.57 4.36
N GLN A 182 -11.91 6.17 3.18
CA GLN A 182 -12.13 5.45 1.91
C GLN A 182 -11.03 5.78 0.90
N TYR A 183 -10.52 4.75 0.22
CA TYR A 183 -9.72 4.89 -1.00
C TYR A 183 -10.51 4.36 -2.19
N LEU A 184 -10.61 5.17 -3.23
CA LEU A 184 -11.38 4.85 -4.42
C LEU A 184 -10.45 4.24 -5.48
N ILE A 185 -10.84 3.09 -6.01
CA ILE A 185 -10.10 2.35 -7.02
C ILE A 185 -11.02 2.13 -8.22
N ALA A 186 -10.75 2.79 -9.34
CA ALA A 186 -11.53 2.70 -10.57
C ALA A 186 -10.86 1.75 -11.57
N LEU A 187 -11.56 0.67 -11.94
CA LEU A 187 -11.11 -0.32 -12.92
C LEU A 187 -11.71 0.03 -14.28
N ALA A 188 -10.87 0.23 -15.29
CA ALA A 188 -11.32 0.36 -16.67
C ALA A 188 -11.54 -1.02 -17.30
N ASN A 189 -12.62 -1.19 -18.07
CA ASN A 189 -12.81 -2.32 -18.96
C ASN A 189 -11.90 -2.18 -20.18
N SER A 190 -10.62 -2.48 -19.99
CA SER A 190 -9.59 -2.42 -21.02
C SER A 190 -8.52 -3.47 -20.73
N THR A 191 -7.94 -4.01 -21.80
CA THR A 191 -6.76 -4.87 -21.75
C THR A 191 -5.45 -4.09 -21.93
N GLU A 192 -5.53 -2.80 -22.26
CA GLU A 192 -4.36 -1.95 -22.43
C GLU A 192 -3.59 -1.79 -21.12
N TYR A 193 -2.29 -1.61 -21.24
CA TYR A 193 -1.45 -1.37 -20.07
C TYR A 193 -1.60 0.08 -19.61
N GLY A 194 -2.07 0.28 -18.39
CA GLY A 194 -1.99 1.57 -17.70
C GLY A 194 -2.83 1.67 -16.44
N GLY A 195 -2.52 2.73 -15.70
CA GLY A 195 -3.00 3.03 -14.36
C GLY A 195 -2.47 4.38 -13.91
N ALA A 196 -2.96 4.81 -12.76
CA ALA A 196 -2.52 6.02 -12.08
C ALA A 196 -2.82 5.94 -10.58
N GLY A 197 -2.01 6.60 -9.78
CA GLY A 197 -2.16 6.68 -8.34
C GLY A 197 -1.71 8.04 -7.81
N GLY A 198 -1.93 8.27 -6.53
CA GLY A 198 -1.47 9.51 -5.88
C GLY A 198 -2.41 10.71 -6.03
N THR A 199 -3.60 10.54 -6.61
CA THR A 199 -4.70 11.50 -6.55
C THR A 199 -5.93 10.89 -5.88
N GLY A 200 -7.08 11.58 -5.87
CA GLY A 200 -8.29 11.15 -5.18
C GLY A 200 -8.88 9.82 -5.66
N VAL A 201 -8.43 9.29 -6.80
CA VAL A 201 -8.81 7.98 -7.34
C VAL A 201 -7.59 7.24 -7.87
N THR A 202 -7.35 6.03 -7.38
CA THR A 202 -6.42 5.08 -7.99
C THR A 202 -7.09 4.45 -9.20
N THR A 203 -6.42 4.37 -10.35
CA THR A 203 -6.97 3.75 -11.56
C THR A 203 -6.11 2.59 -12.03
N LEU A 204 -6.74 1.61 -12.68
CA LEU A 204 -6.06 0.51 -13.35
C LEU A 204 -6.90 -0.04 -14.50
N SER A 205 -6.24 -0.65 -15.46
CA SER A 205 -6.91 -1.42 -16.52
C SER A 205 -7.20 -2.83 -16.02
N GLY A 206 -8.49 -3.14 -15.79
CA GLY A 206 -8.91 -4.38 -15.13
C GLY A 206 -8.61 -5.65 -15.94
N GLY A 207 -8.54 -5.55 -17.27
CA GLY A 207 -8.23 -6.66 -18.17
C GLY A 207 -6.77 -6.78 -18.55
N SER A 208 -5.89 -5.90 -18.07
CA SER A 208 -4.46 -6.00 -18.34
C SER A 208 -3.87 -7.24 -17.64
N PRO A 209 -2.98 -8.02 -18.31
CA PRO A 209 -2.23 -9.09 -17.66
C PRO A 209 -1.43 -8.62 -16.44
N ASP A 210 -1.06 -7.34 -16.39
CA ASP A 210 -0.31 -6.71 -15.30
C ASP A 210 -1.21 -6.01 -14.27
N ALA A 211 -2.55 -6.12 -14.34
CA ALA A 211 -3.48 -5.41 -13.45
C ALA A 211 -3.13 -5.55 -11.96
N GLY A 212 -2.73 -6.76 -11.54
CA GLY A 212 -2.30 -7.04 -10.17
C GLY A 212 -1.01 -6.31 -9.77
N ARG A 213 -0.06 -6.13 -10.69
CA ARG A 213 1.18 -5.39 -10.43
C ARG A 213 0.96 -3.88 -10.50
N ILE A 214 0.11 -3.42 -11.42
CA ILE A 214 -0.30 -2.02 -11.53
C ILE A 214 -0.92 -1.58 -10.20
N ILE A 215 -1.92 -2.30 -9.68
CA ILE A 215 -2.52 -1.88 -8.40
C ILE A 215 -1.55 -1.86 -7.23
N GLN A 216 -0.60 -2.80 -7.19
CA GLN A 216 0.46 -2.80 -6.18
C GLN A 216 1.37 -1.56 -6.32
N HIS A 217 1.62 -1.06 -7.53
CA HIS A 217 2.35 0.19 -7.72
C HIS A 217 1.50 1.41 -7.32
N GLU A 218 0.32 1.56 -7.92
CA GLU A 218 -0.50 2.79 -7.79
C GLU A 218 -1.04 3.03 -6.38
N ILE A 219 -1.31 1.96 -5.63
CA ILE A 219 -1.72 2.07 -4.23
C ILE A 219 -0.56 2.55 -3.34
N GLY A 220 0.70 2.38 -3.76
CA GLY A 220 1.88 2.91 -3.09
C GLY A 220 1.84 4.44 -3.04
N HIS A 221 1.53 5.07 -4.17
CA HIS A 221 1.29 6.52 -4.23
C HIS A 221 0.08 6.94 -3.37
N THR A 222 -1.00 6.19 -3.46
CA THR A 222 -2.29 6.59 -2.87
C THR A 222 -2.29 6.44 -1.34
N VAL A 223 -1.83 5.30 -0.83
CA VAL A 223 -1.82 4.98 0.60
C VAL A 223 -0.52 5.40 1.26
N GLY A 224 0.62 5.07 0.64
CA GLY A 224 1.94 5.27 1.24
C GLY A 224 2.55 6.65 1.01
N ASP A 225 1.91 7.50 0.20
CA ASP A 225 2.49 8.75 -0.29
C ASP A 225 3.88 8.53 -0.89
N LEU A 226 4.06 7.43 -1.63
CA LEU A 226 5.33 7.11 -2.24
C LEU A 226 5.51 7.87 -3.55
N GLY A 227 6.75 8.19 -3.87
CA GLY A 227 7.16 8.73 -5.16
C GLY A 227 7.69 7.63 -6.06
N ASP A 228 7.76 7.94 -7.35
CA ASP A 228 8.30 7.04 -8.35
C ASP A 228 9.83 6.96 -8.35
N GLU A 229 10.36 5.74 -8.40
CA GLU A 229 11.80 5.46 -8.26
C GLU A 229 12.51 5.18 -9.60
N TYR A 230 11.77 5.25 -10.72
CA TYR A 230 12.33 5.05 -12.04
C TYR A 230 13.14 6.25 -12.56
N ASP A 231 14.04 5.97 -13.49
CA ASP A 231 15.04 6.94 -13.94
C ASP A 231 14.44 8.11 -14.74
N SER A 232 13.30 7.88 -15.40
CA SER A 232 12.53 8.90 -16.13
C SER A 232 11.54 9.69 -15.26
N ALA A 233 11.46 9.44 -13.95
CA ALA A 233 10.49 10.09 -13.06
C ALA A 233 10.78 11.59 -12.92
N PRO A 234 9.75 12.42 -12.67
CA PRO A 234 9.94 13.80 -12.25
C PRO A 234 10.93 13.89 -11.09
N LYS A 235 11.75 14.94 -11.08
CA LYS A 235 12.73 15.18 -10.02
C LYS A 235 12.05 15.77 -8.78
N ASP A 236 11.27 14.94 -8.10
CA ASP A 236 10.59 15.31 -6.85
C ASP A 236 11.14 14.49 -5.68
N ALA A 237 11.83 15.18 -4.77
CA ALA A 237 12.41 14.58 -3.58
C ALA A 237 11.53 14.77 -2.33
N GLY A 238 10.28 15.23 -2.49
CA GLY A 238 9.35 15.45 -1.37
C GLY A 238 8.92 14.14 -0.70
N TYR A 239 8.74 13.09 -1.49
CA TYR A 239 8.26 11.78 -1.06
C TYR A 239 9.16 11.08 -0.02
N PRO A 240 8.61 10.24 0.86
CA PRO A 240 9.34 9.56 1.93
C PRO A 240 10.40 8.58 1.41
N ASN A 241 10.18 7.99 0.22
CA ASN A 241 11.11 7.07 -0.44
C ASN A 241 12.05 7.77 -1.45
N LEU A 242 12.00 9.09 -1.59
CA LEU A 242 12.90 9.84 -2.49
C LEU A 242 13.67 10.92 -1.73
N SER A 243 14.91 11.18 -2.16
CA SER A 243 15.79 12.16 -1.52
C SER A 243 16.68 12.89 -2.53
N ASN A 244 16.99 14.15 -2.23
CA ASN A 244 18.05 14.91 -2.92
C ASN A 244 19.38 14.89 -2.14
N GLN A 245 19.42 14.22 -0.99
CA GLN A 245 20.59 14.10 -0.12
C GLN A 245 21.22 12.70 -0.26
N SER A 246 22.54 12.62 -0.12
CA SER A 246 23.27 11.34 -0.08
C SER A 246 23.04 10.59 1.23
N ALA A 247 23.45 9.32 1.28
CA ALA A 247 23.37 8.50 2.49
C ALA A 247 24.13 9.13 3.67
N GLU A 248 25.30 9.73 3.42
CA GLU A 248 26.12 10.37 4.42
C GLU A 248 25.41 11.57 5.06
N VAL A 249 24.77 12.41 4.23
CA VAL A 249 24.02 13.57 4.71
C VAL A 249 22.77 13.14 5.47
N MET A 250 22.02 12.16 4.94
CA MET A 250 20.84 11.62 5.62
C MET A 250 21.19 11.05 6.99
N SER A 251 22.28 10.29 7.08
CA SER A 251 22.78 9.74 8.35
C SER A 251 23.18 10.84 9.34
N ARG A 252 23.97 11.82 8.91
CA ARG A 252 24.46 12.92 9.75
C ARG A 252 23.32 13.79 10.31
N ASP A 253 22.35 14.13 9.48
CA ASP A 253 21.31 15.12 9.79
C ASP A 253 19.97 14.48 10.18
N HIS A 254 19.93 13.14 10.29
CA HIS A 254 18.72 12.36 10.59
C HIS A 254 17.54 12.66 9.64
N LEU A 255 17.81 12.70 8.33
CA LEU A 255 16.82 13.00 7.29
C LEU A 255 16.28 11.73 6.64
N LYS A 256 15.03 11.79 6.15
CA LYS A 256 14.41 10.73 5.32
C LYS A 256 14.53 9.35 5.99
N TRP A 257 15.05 8.35 5.28
CA TRP A 257 15.17 6.97 5.76
C TRP A 257 16.50 6.67 6.46
N TRP A 258 17.13 7.67 7.09
CA TRP A 258 18.41 7.49 7.79
C TRP A 258 18.44 6.28 8.74
N ARG A 259 17.31 5.99 9.41
CA ARG A 259 17.16 4.82 10.32
C ARG A 259 17.32 3.49 9.62
N TRP A 260 17.14 3.44 8.30
CA TRP A 260 17.21 2.23 7.49
C TRP A 260 18.55 2.07 6.75
N LEU A 261 19.40 3.09 6.68
CA LEU A 261 20.68 2.98 5.96
C LEU A 261 21.50 1.79 6.49
N GLY A 262 21.93 0.92 5.58
CA GLY A 262 22.67 -0.31 5.86
C GLY A 262 21.80 -1.52 6.25
N ALA A 263 20.48 -1.38 6.38
CA ALA A 263 19.59 -2.51 6.66
C ALA A 263 19.43 -3.40 5.42
N ASP A 264 19.49 -4.71 5.61
CA ASP A 264 19.20 -5.67 4.54
C ASP A 264 17.71 -6.01 4.52
N SER A 265 17.13 -6.03 3.31
CA SER A 265 15.72 -6.35 3.09
C SER A 265 15.50 -7.87 3.23
N PRO A 266 14.65 -8.31 4.19
CA PRO A 266 14.47 -9.74 4.49
C PRO A 266 13.82 -10.54 3.36
N ASP A 267 13.27 -9.83 2.38
CA ASP A 267 12.57 -10.33 1.20
C ASP A 267 13.41 -10.24 -0.08
N GLY A 268 14.72 -10.00 0.05
CA GLY A 268 15.64 -10.00 -1.07
C GLY A 268 15.69 -8.70 -1.88
N GLY A 269 15.11 -7.61 -1.37
CA GLY A 269 15.20 -6.28 -1.97
C GLY A 269 16.58 -5.61 -1.86
N GLY A 270 17.54 -6.29 -1.21
CA GLY A 270 18.91 -5.84 -1.01
C GLY A 270 19.08 -4.84 0.12
N VAL A 271 20.28 -4.29 0.21
CA VAL A 271 20.67 -3.35 1.27
C VAL A 271 20.08 -1.98 1.00
N VAL A 272 19.50 -1.36 2.02
CA VAL A 272 19.03 0.01 1.98
C VAL A 272 20.22 0.96 2.01
N GLY A 273 20.31 1.84 1.01
CA GLY A 273 21.33 2.85 0.85
C GLY A 273 20.73 4.12 0.26
N ALA A 274 21.49 4.79 -0.62
CA ALA A 274 21.03 5.91 -1.42
C ALA A 274 21.47 5.69 -2.87
N TYR A 275 20.62 5.02 -3.65
CA TYR A 275 20.90 4.68 -5.04
C TYR A 275 20.46 5.83 -5.94
N ARG A 276 21.41 6.43 -6.67
CA ARG A 276 21.13 7.59 -7.51
C ARG A 276 20.44 7.17 -8.81
N SER A 277 19.27 7.73 -9.09
CA SER A 277 18.55 7.57 -10.35
C SER A 277 19.04 8.58 -11.41
N ALA A 278 18.74 8.36 -12.69
CA ALA A 278 19.23 9.23 -13.77
C ALA A 278 18.71 10.67 -13.68
N ASN A 279 17.47 10.86 -13.20
CA ASN A 279 16.87 12.17 -12.88
C ASN A 279 17.56 12.91 -11.70
N GLY A 280 18.50 12.24 -11.01
CA GLY A 280 19.34 12.82 -9.97
C GLY A 280 18.76 12.78 -8.55
N VAL A 281 17.61 12.15 -8.33
CA VAL A 281 17.14 11.81 -6.97
C VAL A 281 17.70 10.46 -6.53
N TYR A 282 17.75 10.24 -5.21
CA TYR A 282 18.13 8.98 -4.59
C TYR A 282 16.89 8.18 -4.21
N ARG A 283 16.98 6.86 -4.36
CA ARG A 283 16.01 5.87 -3.88
C ARG A 283 16.67 4.91 -2.87
N PRO A 284 15.90 4.17 -2.05
CA PRO A 284 16.46 3.42 -0.93
C PRO A 284 17.16 2.13 -1.34
N THR A 285 16.69 1.44 -2.37
CA THR A 285 17.24 0.15 -2.82
C THR A 285 17.53 0.17 -4.32
N ALA A 286 18.26 -0.83 -4.81
CA ALA A 286 18.55 -0.94 -6.24
C ALA A 286 17.25 -1.04 -7.08
N ASP A 287 16.26 -1.77 -6.57
CA ASP A 287 14.94 -1.92 -7.17
C ASP A 287 13.84 -2.01 -6.10
N SER A 288 12.60 -1.72 -6.50
CA SER A 288 11.39 -1.85 -5.68
C SER A 288 10.14 -1.80 -6.56
N VAL A 289 8.97 -2.09 -5.99
CA VAL A 289 7.65 -1.91 -6.64
C VAL A 289 7.47 -0.49 -7.20
N MET A 290 8.08 0.53 -6.59
CA MET A 290 7.98 1.91 -7.04
C MET A 290 8.94 2.23 -8.21
N ARG A 291 9.80 1.30 -8.61
CA ARG A 291 10.71 1.43 -9.76
C ARG A 291 10.32 0.51 -10.91
N THR A 292 10.16 -0.77 -10.62
CA THR A 292 9.83 -1.81 -11.59
C THR A 292 8.60 -2.55 -11.09
N LEU A 293 7.62 -2.78 -11.97
CA LEU A 293 6.42 -3.53 -11.61
C LEU A 293 6.77 -4.94 -11.10
N GLY A 294 6.17 -5.31 -9.97
CA GLY A 294 6.42 -6.57 -9.27
C GLY A 294 7.52 -6.46 -8.22
N GLY A 295 7.80 -7.57 -7.55
CA GLY A 295 8.74 -7.59 -6.43
C GLY A 295 8.11 -7.05 -5.15
N SER A 296 8.89 -6.27 -4.40
CA SER A 296 8.56 -5.83 -3.05
C SER A 296 8.75 -4.33 -2.86
N TYR A 297 7.96 -3.74 -1.96
CA TYR A 297 8.29 -2.43 -1.43
C TYR A 297 9.57 -2.48 -0.61
N ASN A 298 10.46 -1.51 -0.82
CA ASN A 298 11.62 -1.34 0.05
C ASN A 298 11.21 -0.98 1.47
N LEU A 299 12.11 -1.17 2.44
CA LEU A 299 11.81 -1.00 3.86
C LEU A 299 11.30 0.41 4.21
N PRO A 300 11.88 1.52 3.69
CA PRO A 300 11.31 2.86 3.91
C PRO A 300 9.90 3.03 3.34
N SER A 301 9.62 2.45 2.17
CA SER A 301 8.28 2.47 1.57
C SER A 301 7.28 1.68 2.42
N ARG A 302 7.69 0.53 2.97
CA ARG A 302 6.84 -0.24 3.90
C ARG A 302 6.55 0.52 5.18
N GLU A 303 7.55 1.15 5.78
CA GLU A 303 7.37 2.00 6.97
C GLU A 303 6.35 3.10 6.67
N ALA A 304 6.54 3.85 5.58
CA ALA A 304 5.64 4.92 5.17
C ALA A 304 4.20 4.43 4.97
N ILE A 305 3.99 3.27 4.32
CA ILE A 305 2.66 2.68 4.19
C ILE A 305 2.05 2.36 5.56
N ILE A 306 2.79 1.66 6.44
CA ILE A 306 2.30 1.27 7.77
C ILE A 306 1.94 2.50 8.61
N GLU A 307 2.77 3.54 8.57
CA GLU A 307 2.46 4.81 9.24
C GLU A 307 1.13 5.39 8.74
N GLN A 308 0.91 5.40 7.43
CA GLN A 308 -0.35 5.89 6.86
C GLN A 308 -1.55 5.02 7.26
N LEU A 309 -1.38 3.70 7.46
CA LEU A 309 -2.44 2.85 8.02
C LEU A 309 -2.79 3.28 9.44
N TYR A 310 -1.79 3.43 10.32
CA TYR A 310 -1.99 3.79 11.73
C TYR A 310 -2.38 5.25 11.98
N ARG A 311 -2.21 6.14 11.00
CA ARG A 311 -2.85 7.46 11.03
C ARG A 311 -4.37 7.38 10.87
N ARG A 312 -4.90 6.28 10.32
CA ARG A 312 -6.30 6.10 9.93
C ARG A 312 -7.06 5.05 10.74
N VAL A 313 -6.34 4.14 11.40
CA VAL A 313 -6.93 3.16 12.30
C VAL A 313 -6.24 3.19 13.66
N THR A 314 -6.97 2.75 14.69
CA THR A 314 -6.42 2.55 16.03
C THR A 314 -6.12 1.07 16.25
N PRO A 315 -5.10 0.69 17.03
CA PRO A 315 -4.72 -0.71 17.27
C PRO A 315 -5.74 -1.50 18.12
N LEU A 316 -6.89 -0.93 18.46
CA LEU A 316 -7.87 -1.49 19.40
C LEU A 316 -9.30 -1.35 18.86
N ASP A 317 -9.97 -2.47 18.60
CA ASP A 317 -11.37 -2.54 18.14
C ASP A 317 -12.39 -2.42 19.25
N GLY A 318 -11.99 -2.56 20.51
CA GLY A 318 -12.92 -2.43 21.61
C GLY A 318 -12.38 -2.91 22.93
N VAL A 319 -13.13 -2.58 23.98
CA VAL A 319 -12.82 -2.86 25.36
C VAL A 319 -14.09 -3.21 26.11
N SER A 320 -13.98 -4.12 27.09
CA SER A 320 -15.09 -4.47 27.97
C SER A 320 -14.56 -4.79 29.37
N PRO A 321 -15.11 -4.22 30.44
CA PRO A 321 -16.12 -3.14 30.46
C PRO A 321 -15.55 -1.81 29.93
N ALA A 322 -16.39 -0.77 29.86
CA ALA A 322 -15.92 0.57 29.50
C ALA A 322 -14.79 1.04 30.45
N PRO A 323 -13.76 1.75 29.94
CA PRO A 323 -12.67 2.24 30.78
C PRO A 323 -13.16 3.21 31.86
N GLY A 324 -12.40 3.33 32.94
CA GLY A 324 -12.73 4.16 34.09
C GLY A 324 -13.16 3.34 35.32
N LYS A 325 -14.05 3.90 36.13
CA LYS A 325 -14.50 3.23 37.37
C LYS A 325 -15.40 2.05 37.04
N VAL A 326 -15.06 0.88 37.56
CA VAL A 326 -15.83 -0.35 37.35
C VAL A 326 -16.32 -0.88 38.69
N ALA A 327 -17.58 -1.31 38.74
CA ALA A 327 -18.14 -1.96 39.91
C ALA A 327 -17.64 -3.41 40.03
N GLY A 328 -17.21 -3.79 41.23
CA GLY A 328 -16.65 -5.11 41.49
C GLY A 328 -15.29 -5.34 40.82
N ARG A 329 -15.03 -6.58 40.41
CA ARG A 329 -13.78 -7.02 39.76
C ARG A 329 -14.09 -7.93 38.57
N PRO A 330 -14.83 -7.45 37.55
CA PRO A 330 -15.13 -8.27 36.39
C PRO A 330 -13.87 -8.54 35.58
N ARG A 331 -13.91 -9.59 34.76
CA ARG A 331 -12.91 -9.80 33.72
C ARG A 331 -12.83 -8.56 32.83
N LEU A 332 -11.61 -8.08 32.63
CA LEU A 332 -11.29 -6.96 31.74
C LEU A 332 -10.82 -7.54 30.41
N THR A 333 -11.25 -6.98 29.30
CA THR A 333 -10.95 -7.49 27.96
C THR A 333 -10.64 -6.34 27.01
N VAL A 334 -9.63 -6.55 26.18
CA VAL A 334 -9.27 -5.70 25.04
C VAL A 334 -9.42 -6.53 23.76
N ARG A 335 -9.78 -5.89 22.65
CA ARG A 335 -9.82 -6.51 21.32
C ARG A 335 -8.82 -5.83 20.40
N PRO A 336 -7.57 -6.28 20.34
CA PRO A 336 -6.59 -5.74 19.39
C PRO A 336 -7.04 -5.95 17.94
N LEU A 337 -6.56 -5.12 17.01
CA LEU A 337 -6.73 -5.39 15.58
C LEU A 337 -6.00 -6.68 15.19
N GLY A 338 -6.62 -7.45 14.30
CA GLY A 338 -6.04 -8.67 13.77
C GLY A 338 -4.95 -8.40 12.74
N LEU A 339 -3.83 -9.11 12.87
CA LEU A 339 -2.81 -9.25 11.83
C LEU A 339 -2.92 -10.64 11.18
N THR A 340 -2.53 -10.74 9.91
CA THR A 340 -2.52 -12.00 9.17
C THR A 340 -1.14 -12.66 9.27
N GLY A 341 -1.08 -13.99 9.17
CA GLY A 341 0.19 -14.73 9.14
C GLY A 341 0.78 -15.08 10.51
N GLY A 342 -0.06 -15.22 11.54
CA GLY A 342 0.36 -15.66 12.89
C GLY A 342 1.00 -14.58 13.75
N ARG A 343 1.17 -13.36 13.22
CA ARG A 343 1.51 -12.18 14.02
C ARG A 343 0.28 -11.69 14.78
N GLN A 344 0.51 -11.08 15.94
CA GLN A 344 -0.53 -10.44 16.73
C GLN A 344 0.03 -9.19 17.39
N LEU A 345 -0.84 -8.22 17.65
CA LEU A 345 -0.48 -7.06 18.47
C LEU A 345 -0.18 -7.51 19.90
N GLN A 346 0.86 -6.94 20.49
CA GLN A 346 1.23 -7.25 21.86
C GLN A 346 0.24 -6.61 22.83
N VAL A 347 -0.19 -7.36 23.85
CA VAL A 347 -0.98 -6.84 24.98
C VAL A 347 -0.19 -6.99 26.27
N GLU A 348 0.05 -5.88 26.95
CA GLU A 348 0.67 -5.82 28.27
C GLU A 348 -0.34 -5.34 29.32
N TRP A 349 -0.43 -6.05 30.44
CA TRP A 349 -1.27 -5.66 31.57
C TRP A 349 -0.42 -5.14 32.73
N LYS A 350 -0.89 -4.08 33.39
CA LYS A 350 -0.27 -3.50 34.59
C LYS A 350 -1.30 -3.27 35.68
N VAL A 351 -0.94 -3.53 36.94
CA VAL A 351 -1.71 -3.15 38.14
C VAL A 351 -0.88 -2.17 38.95
N ASP A 352 -1.39 -0.95 39.15
CA ASP A 352 -0.68 0.19 39.76
C ASP A 352 0.73 0.38 39.19
N GLY A 353 0.84 0.26 37.85
CA GLY A 353 2.08 0.42 37.10
C GLY A 353 2.99 -0.81 37.04
N LYS A 354 2.74 -1.86 37.85
CA LYS A 354 3.53 -3.10 37.84
C LYS A 354 2.97 -4.09 36.82
N VAL A 355 3.84 -4.65 35.97
CA VAL A 355 3.45 -5.64 34.95
C VAL A 355 2.90 -6.90 35.63
N VAL A 356 1.77 -7.39 35.11
CA VAL A 356 1.13 -8.63 35.55
C VAL A 356 0.93 -9.56 34.35
N GLN A 357 0.91 -10.87 34.62
CA GLN A 357 0.65 -11.86 33.58
C GLN A 357 -0.85 -12.04 33.37
N SER A 358 -1.25 -12.07 32.11
CA SER A 358 -2.58 -12.50 31.71
C SER A 358 -2.64 -14.03 31.72
N PRO A 359 -3.69 -14.64 32.29
CA PRO A 359 -3.94 -16.07 32.13
C PRO A 359 -4.38 -16.46 30.70
N ALA A 360 -4.82 -15.50 29.89
CA ALA A 360 -5.14 -15.72 28.48
C ALA A 360 -3.86 -15.93 27.65
N ALA A 361 -3.82 -16.97 26.80
CA ALA A 361 -2.68 -17.26 25.93
C ALA A 361 -2.41 -16.17 24.87
N ASP A 362 -3.46 -15.45 24.44
CA ASP A 362 -3.40 -14.31 23.53
C ASP A 362 -3.30 -12.96 24.26
N HIS A 363 -3.29 -13.00 25.60
CA HIS A 363 -3.18 -11.85 26.49
C HIS A 363 -4.35 -10.85 26.37
N THR A 364 -5.47 -11.21 25.72
CA THR A 364 -6.56 -10.26 25.43
C THR A 364 -7.48 -9.98 26.62
N TRP A 365 -7.36 -10.73 27.71
CA TRP A 365 -8.15 -10.50 28.92
C TRP A 365 -7.35 -10.71 30.20
N TYR A 366 -7.75 -9.97 31.24
CA TYR A 366 -7.19 -10.09 32.58
C TYR A 366 -8.31 -10.27 33.60
N ASP A 367 -8.09 -11.15 34.58
CA ASP A 367 -9.04 -11.40 35.66
C ASP A 367 -8.53 -10.79 36.98
N PRO A 368 -9.07 -9.62 37.38
CA PRO A 368 -8.67 -8.98 38.62
C PRO A 368 -9.28 -9.62 39.87
N ALA A 369 -10.12 -10.66 39.75
CA ALA A 369 -10.72 -11.33 40.92
C ALA A 369 -9.67 -11.92 41.87
N ALA A 370 -8.51 -12.30 41.35
CA ALA A 370 -7.38 -12.80 42.14
C ALA A 370 -6.63 -11.71 42.94
N LEU A 371 -6.92 -10.42 42.71
CA LEU A 371 -6.31 -9.33 43.48
C LEU A 371 -6.90 -9.30 44.90
N ALA A 372 -6.06 -9.54 45.91
CA ALA A 372 -6.44 -9.38 47.31
C ALA A 372 -6.48 -7.89 47.69
N LEU A 373 -7.63 -7.25 47.46
CA LEU A 373 -7.86 -5.84 47.78
C LEU A 373 -8.56 -5.71 49.14
N ALA A 374 -8.09 -4.81 49.99
CA ALA A 374 -8.79 -4.45 51.22
C ALA A 374 -10.06 -3.62 50.91
N PRO A 375 -11.10 -3.64 51.76
CA PRO A 375 -12.29 -2.82 51.57
C PRO A 375 -11.95 -1.35 51.36
N GLY A 376 -12.41 -0.77 50.25
CA GLY A 376 -12.14 0.63 49.89
C GLY A 376 -10.75 0.89 49.29
N GLN A 377 -9.86 -0.11 49.21
CA GLN A 377 -8.61 0.00 48.46
C GLN A 377 -8.93 0.15 46.97
N ARG A 378 -8.28 1.11 46.32
CA ARG A 378 -8.40 1.31 44.88
C ARG A 378 -7.13 0.85 44.18
N VAL A 379 -7.30 0.20 43.04
CA VAL A 379 -6.20 -0.17 42.15
C VAL A 379 -6.54 0.23 40.73
N THR A 380 -5.52 0.62 39.97
CA THR A 380 -5.65 0.92 38.54
C THR A 380 -5.08 -0.24 37.74
N VAL A 381 -5.93 -0.88 36.95
CA VAL A 381 -5.52 -1.89 35.97
C VAL A 381 -5.43 -1.21 34.61
N THR A 382 -4.30 -1.32 33.93
CA THR A 382 -4.07 -0.75 32.61
C THR A 382 -3.70 -1.86 31.63
N ALA A 383 -4.38 -1.93 30.49
CA ALA A 383 -3.96 -2.70 29.34
C ALA A 383 -3.30 -1.77 28.31
N THR A 384 -2.17 -2.17 27.76
CA THR A 384 -1.50 -1.48 26.64
C THR A 384 -1.40 -2.43 25.46
N VAL A 385 -2.03 -2.05 24.35
CA VAL A 385 -1.97 -2.77 23.08
C VAL A 385 -1.00 -2.04 22.16
N ARG A 386 -0.02 -2.75 21.59
CA ARG A 386 1.02 -2.16 20.74
C ARG A 386 1.34 -3.07 19.55
N ASP A 387 1.52 -2.48 18.38
CA ASP A 387 2.22 -3.15 17.29
C ASP A 387 3.74 -3.04 17.48
N THR A 388 4.39 -4.20 17.54
CA THR A 388 5.83 -4.31 17.76
C THR A 388 6.61 -4.67 16.50
N THR A 389 6.02 -4.51 15.31
CA THR A 389 6.71 -4.72 14.04
C THR A 389 8.01 -3.92 14.00
N ASP A 390 9.05 -4.56 13.47
CA ASP A 390 10.34 -3.96 13.17
C ASP A 390 10.34 -3.18 11.84
N TRP A 391 9.22 -3.23 11.10
CA TRP A 391 9.00 -2.47 9.86
C TRP A 391 8.69 -0.99 10.10
N VAL A 392 8.60 -0.56 11.35
CA VAL A 392 8.56 0.86 11.74
C VAL A 392 9.66 1.09 12.79
N ARG A 393 10.63 1.94 12.45
CA ARG A 393 11.77 2.34 13.28
C ARG A 393 11.56 3.70 13.94
N ASP A 394 10.54 4.47 13.56
CA ASP A 394 10.16 5.69 14.27
C ASP A 394 9.43 5.37 15.61
N GLU A 395 10.18 5.38 16.71
CA GLU A 395 9.63 5.10 18.05
C GLU A 395 8.65 6.16 18.56
N ALA A 396 8.79 7.42 18.10
CA ALA A 396 7.84 8.46 18.45
C ALA A 396 6.49 8.19 17.78
N PHE A 397 6.52 7.84 16.48
CA PHE A 397 5.32 7.42 15.76
C PHE A 397 4.69 6.18 16.39
N ARG A 398 5.47 5.15 16.72
CA ARG A 398 4.96 3.92 17.35
C ARG A 398 4.25 4.19 18.68
N THR A 399 4.82 5.09 19.48
CA THR A 399 4.23 5.47 20.76
C THR A 399 2.94 6.27 20.58
N GLN A 400 2.88 7.14 19.58
CA GLN A 400 1.73 8.01 19.35
C GLN A 400 0.56 7.31 18.63
N HIS A 401 0.85 6.46 17.64
CA HIS A 401 -0.15 5.94 16.70
C HIS A 401 -0.30 4.41 16.75
N MET A 402 0.78 3.67 17.04
CA MET A 402 0.78 2.19 17.04
C MET A 402 0.59 1.60 18.45
N THR A 403 0.31 2.45 19.44
CA THR A 403 0.11 2.06 20.84
C THR A 403 -1.16 2.66 21.38
N ARG A 404 -1.97 1.85 22.08
CA ARG A 404 -3.15 2.32 22.81
C ARG A 404 -3.20 1.72 24.20
N SER A 405 -3.33 2.59 25.21
CA SER A 405 -3.57 2.17 26.59
C SER A 405 -4.99 2.51 27.03
N VAL A 406 -5.56 1.62 27.83
CA VAL A 406 -6.87 1.78 28.48
C VAL A 406 -6.77 1.35 29.94
N SER A 407 -7.49 2.05 30.81
CA SER A 407 -7.38 1.84 32.26
C SER A 407 -8.73 1.70 32.93
N TRP A 408 -8.79 0.84 33.93
CA TRP A 408 -9.92 0.62 34.80
C TRP A 408 -9.51 0.85 36.25
N VAL A 409 -10.36 1.53 37.02
CA VAL A 409 -10.19 1.73 38.46
C VAL A 409 -11.15 0.78 39.17
N LEU A 410 -10.58 -0.17 39.89
CA LEU A 410 -11.30 -1.17 40.69
C LEU A 410 -11.29 -0.77 42.16
N THR A 411 -12.31 -1.17 42.91
CA THR A 411 -12.38 -0.96 44.37
C THR A 411 -12.63 -2.29 45.08
N GLY A 412 -11.90 -2.53 46.17
CA GLY A 412 -11.99 -3.71 47.02
C GLY A 412 -13.15 -3.70 48.01
#